data_AF-A0A1H8XBK5-F1
#
_entry.id   AF-A0A1H8XBK5-F1
#
_cell.length_a   1.000
_cell.length_b   1.000
_cell.length_c   1.000
_cell.angle_alpha   90.00
_cell.angle_beta   90.00
_cell.angle_gamma   90.00
#
_symmetry.space_group_name_H-M   'P 1'
#
loop_
_entity.id
_entity.type
_entity.pdbx_description
1 polymer ?
#
loop_
_entity_poly.entity_id
_entity_poly.type
_entity_poly.pdbx_seq_one_letter_code
_entity_poly.pdbx_strand_id
1 'polypeptide(L)'
;MRGSDERSGALFNYVDLEARVRPDHPLRTIRRLANAALNDLSRDFDALYTSFGRPSIAPERLLRAMLLQAFYGIRSERLLMERLDFDLLFRWFVGLGVDDAVWDHSTFSKNRDRLLEGEIATKFLTALLARPDVKRLLSSEHFSVDGTLIEAWASIKSFRRKDGDDQDSDGPGRNAEPASTTRSAATTRIRARPIPKRDCTRKATASRPSSAT
;
A
#
# COMPACT_ATOMS: atom_id res chain seq x y z
N MET A 1 13.80 21.92 36.18
CA MET A 1 13.66 23.17 35.42
C MET A 1 12.66 22.94 34.29
N ARG A 2 11.67 23.81 34.13
CA ARG A 2 10.68 23.74 33.03
C ARG A 2 11.24 24.52 31.84
N GLY A 3 11.27 23.91 30.64
CA GLY A 3 11.70 24.60 29.41
C GLY A 3 10.74 25.71 29.01
N SER A 4 11.23 26.72 28.31
CA SER A 4 10.43 27.83 27.77
C SER A 4 9.56 27.38 26.60
N ASP A 5 8.32 27.87 26.55
CA ASP A 5 7.34 27.67 25.45
C ASP A 5 7.42 28.83 24.44
N GLU A 6 8.64 29.20 24.07
CA GLU A 6 8.87 30.25 23.08
C GLU A 6 8.94 29.64 21.68
N ARG A 7 7.96 29.98 20.83
CA ARG A 7 7.96 29.64 19.41
C ARG A 7 8.57 30.78 18.61
N SER A 8 9.88 30.92 18.65
CA SER A 8 10.58 31.82 17.75
C SER A 8 10.71 31.14 16.38
N GLY A 9 9.96 31.63 15.39
CA GLY A 9 10.16 31.25 14.00
C GLY A 9 11.55 31.72 13.55
N ALA A 10 12.47 30.79 13.32
CA ALA A 10 13.79 31.11 12.77
C ALA A 10 13.60 31.65 11.34
N LEU A 11 14.13 32.85 11.06
CA LEU A 11 14.03 33.55 9.77
C LEU A 11 14.61 32.73 8.60
N PHE A 12 15.54 31.81 8.87
CA PHE A 12 16.06 30.84 7.91
C PHE A 12 16.29 29.50 8.63
N ASN A 13 15.40 28.53 8.41
CA ASN A 13 15.56 27.19 8.96
C ASN A 13 15.94 26.22 7.83
N TYR A 14 17.19 25.76 7.83
CA TYR A 14 17.62 24.73 6.89
C TYR A 14 17.20 23.36 7.44
N VAL A 15 16.05 22.86 6.99
CA VAL A 15 15.53 21.56 7.43
C VAL A 15 16.07 20.47 6.52
N ASP A 16 17.08 19.73 6.99
CA ASP A 16 17.50 18.50 6.33
C ASP A 16 16.47 17.38 6.58
N LEU A 17 15.68 17.05 5.55
CA LEU A 17 14.71 15.96 5.58
C LEU A 17 15.36 14.61 5.88
N GLU A 18 16.60 14.39 5.46
CA GLU A 18 17.32 13.15 5.71
C GLU A 18 17.59 12.96 7.20
N ALA A 19 18.01 14.02 7.90
CA ALA A 19 18.21 13.99 9.35
C ALA A 19 16.90 13.86 10.15
N ARG A 20 15.76 14.27 9.58
CA ARG A 20 14.44 14.21 10.26
C ARG A 20 13.84 12.81 10.31
N VAL A 21 14.17 11.96 9.34
CA VAL A 21 13.66 10.59 9.32
C VAL A 21 14.59 9.69 10.13
N ARG A 22 14.03 9.00 11.14
CA ARG A 22 14.80 8.08 11.98
C ARG A 22 15.61 7.07 11.14
N PRO A 23 16.88 6.77 11.50
CA PRO A 23 17.73 5.84 10.76
C PRO A 23 17.16 4.42 10.64
N ASP A 24 16.38 3.97 11.62
CA ASP A 24 15.78 2.64 11.69
C ASP A 24 14.39 2.54 11.04
N HIS A 25 13.91 3.62 10.40
CA HIS A 25 12.59 3.63 9.78
C HIS A 25 12.52 2.70 8.57
N PRO A 26 11.52 1.80 8.45
CA PRO A 26 11.45 0.79 7.38
C PRO A 26 11.39 1.39 5.97
N LEU A 27 10.80 2.58 5.82
CA LEU A 27 10.77 3.30 4.55
C LEU A 27 12.17 3.63 4.01
N ARG A 28 13.23 3.64 4.82
CA ARG A 28 14.61 3.80 4.32
C ARG A 28 15.06 2.64 3.45
N THR A 29 14.85 1.43 3.93
CA THR A 29 15.14 0.22 3.16
C THR A 29 14.29 0.19 1.90
N ILE A 30 12.99 0.48 2.03
CA ILE A 30 12.07 0.50 0.89
C ILE A 30 12.46 1.56 -0.12
N ARG A 31 12.82 2.78 0.30
CA ARG A 31 13.23 3.87 -0.60
C ARG A 31 14.50 3.51 -1.36
N ARG A 32 15.49 2.90 -0.71
CA ARG A 32 16.70 2.38 -1.39
C ARG A 32 16.34 1.32 -2.43
N LEU A 33 15.40 0.42 -2.10
CA LEU A 33 14.96 -0.63 -3.00
C LEU A 33 14.16 -0.09 -4.19
N ALA A 34 13.27 0.87 -3.95
CA ALA A 34 12.51 1.55 -4.99
C ALA A 34 13.43 2.36 -5.91
N ASN A 35 14.34 3.18 -5.35
CA ASN A 35 15.20 4.05 -6.14
C ASN A 35 16.10 3.28 -7.10
N ALA A 36 16.70 2.15 -6.69
CA ALA A 36 17.52 1.41 -7.65
C ALA A 36 16.68 0.70 -8.73
N ALA A 37 15.44 0.26 -8.43
CA ALA A 37 14.54 -0.24 -9.47
C ALA A 37 14.10 0.89 -10.43
N LEU A 38 13.91 2.11 -9.93
CA LEU A 38 13.62 3.29 -10.75
C LEU A 38 14.80 3.65 -11.65
N ASN A 39 16.03 3.57 -11.14
CA ASN A 39 17.24 3.84 -11.93
C ASN A 39 17.37 2.87 -13.11
N ASP A 40 17.04 1.59 -12.92
CA ASP A 40 17.05 0.59 -14.00
C ASP A 40 16.04 0.94 -15.12
N LEU A 41 14.95 1.62 -14.78
CA LEU A 41 13.90 2.06 -15.70
C LEU A 41 14.13 3.44 -16.31
N SER A 42 15.22 4.14 -15.98
CA SER A 42 15.47 5.52 -16.44
C SER A 42 15.29 5.69 -17.95
N ARG A 43 15.80 4.74 -18.75
CA ARG A 43 15.69 4.78 -20.21
C ARG A 43 14.25 4.60 -20.72
N ASP A 44 13.46 3.77 -20.03
CA ASP A 44 12.05 3.57 -20.36
C ASP A 44 11.23 4.83 -20.06
N PHE A 45 11.57 5.56 -18.99
CA PHE A 45 10.95 6.86 -18.68
C PHE A 45 11.25 7.89 -19.76
N ASP A 46 12.50 8.01 -20.20
CA ASP A 46 12.90 8.95 -21.25
C ASP A 46 12.17 8.71 -22.58
N ALA A 47 11.83 7.44 -22.88
CA ALA A 47 11.06 7.09 -24.08
C ALA A 47 9.56 7.44 -23.97
N LEU A 48 8.98 7.36 -22.76
CA LEU A 48 7.55 7.58 -22.53
C LEU A 48 7.19 9.03 -22.18
N TYR A 49 8.17 9.78 -21.67
CA TYR A 49 8.05 11.18 -21.31
C TYR A 49 8.95 12.02 -22.21
N THR A 50 8.35 12.64 -23.23
CA THR A 50 9.05 13.56 -24.12
C THR A 50 9.64 14.74 -23.34
N SER A 51 10.86 15.15 -23.70
CA SER A 51 11.58 16.26 -23.09
C SER A 51 10.92 17.64 -23.32
N PHE A 52 9.90 17.72 -24.18
CA PHE A 52 9.19 18.93 -24.55
C PHE A 52 7.76 18.93 -24.00
N GLY A 53 7.40 19.98 -23.25
CA GLY A 53 6.05 20.19 -22.70
C GLY A 53 6.06 20.90 -21.35
N ARG A 54 4.87 21.15 -20.78
CA ARG A 54 4.73 21.63 -19.40
C ARG A 54 5.36 20.60 -18.44
N PRO A 55 6.19 21.02 -17.46
CA PRO A 55 6.76 20.08 -16.49
C PRO A 55 5.63 19.34 -15.77
N SER A 56 5.48 18.07 -16.10
CA SER A 56 4.56 17.14 -15.45
C SER A 56 5.25 16.49 -14.25
N ILE A 57 4.48 15.79 -13.41
CA ILE A 57 5.03 15.07 -12.27
C ILE A 57 6.01 14.01 -12.78
N ALA A 58 7.23 14.00 -12.25
CA ALA A 58 8.24 12.99 -12.61
C ALA A 58 7.73 11.57 -12.28
N PRO A 59 7.87 10.59 -13.20
CA PRO A 59 7.34 9.25 -13.00
C PRO A 59 7.91 8.54 -11.77
N GLU A 60 9.16 8.84 -11.39
CA GLU A 60 9.82 8.34 -10.19
C GLU A 60 9.13 8.82 -8.92
N ARG A 61 8.69 10.09 -8.90
CA ARG A 61 7.97 10.66 -7.76
C ARG A 61 6.55 10.09 -7.68
N LEU A 62 5.92 9.89 -8.84
CA LEU A 62 4.60 9.28 -8.95
C LEU A 62 4.57 7.84 -8.43
N LEU A 63 5.53 7.01 -8.85
CA LEU A 63 5.68 5.63 -8.39
C LEU A 63 5.95 5.55 -6.88
N ARG A 64 6.79 6.43 -6.34
CA ARG A 64 7.03 6.51 -4.88
C ARG A 64 5.77 6.91 -4.11
N ALA A 65 4.99 7.86 -4.62
CA ALA A 65 3.72 8.24 -4.00
C ALA A 65 2.70 7.09 -4.01
N MET A 66 2.59 6.33 -5.10
CA MET A 66 1.74 5.13 -5.16
C MET A 66 2.17 4.04 -4.18
N LEU A 67 3.49 3.85 -3.99
CA LEU A 67 3.99 2.93 -2.97
C LEU A 67 3.54 3.34 -1.56
N LEU A 68 3.55 4.65 -1.24
CA LEU A 68 3.00 5.12 0.04
C LEU A 68 1.51 4.82 0.17
N GLN A 69 0.72 4.96 -0.89
CA GLN A 69 -0.69 4.59 -0.86
C GLN A 69 -0.88 3.11 -0.51
N ALA A 70 -0.08 2.23 -1.12
CA ALA A 70 -0.13 0.80 -0.85
C ALA A 70 0.27 0.45 0.59
N PHE A 71 1.37 1.03 1.10
CA PHE A 71 1.87 0.69 2.45
C PHE A 71 1.01 1.24 3.58
N TYR A 72 0.46 2.44 3.41
CA TYR A 72 -0.33 3.11 4.45
C TYR A 72 -1.84 2.96 4.25
N GLY A 73 -2.27 2.16 3.26
CA GLY A 73 -3.69 1.92 2.97
C GLY A 73 -4.45 3.20 2.62
N ILE A 74 -3.81 4.16 1.96
CA ILE A 74 -4.41 5.46 1.65
C ILE A 74 -5.33 5.30 0.44
N ARG A 75 -6.63 5.24 0.72
CA ARG A 75 -7.66 4.98 -0.31
C ARG A 75 -8.02 6.18 -1.17
N SER A 76 -7.59 7.39 -0.80
CA SER A 76 -7.94 8.64 -1.49
C SER A 76 -6.69 9.40 -1.89
N GLU A 77 -6.61 9.82 -3.16
CA GLU A 77 -5.51 10.64 -3.65
C GLU A 77 -5.53 12.05 -3.09
N ARG A 78 -6.72 12.59 -2.76
CA ARG A 78 -6.84 13.86 -2.05
C ARG A 78 -6.17 13.78 -0.69
N LEU A 79 -6.44 12.69 0.05
CA LEU A 79 -5.80 12.42 1.33
C LEU A 79 -4.27 12.22 1.18
N LEU A 80 -3.82 11.62 0.07
CA LEU A 80 -2.39 11.51 -0.21
C LEU A 80 -1.74 12.89 -0.41
N MET A 81 -2.38 13.79 -1.17
CA MET A 81 -1.86 15.16 -1.37
C MET A 81 -1.87 15.94 -0.05
N GLU A 82 -2.93 15.84 0.75
CA GLU A 82 -2.99 16.43 2.09
C GLU A 82 -1.84 15.91 2.97
N ARG A 83 -1.61 14.60 2.98
CA ARG A 83 -0.49 13.99 3.71
C ARG A 83 0.87 14.49 3.23
N LEU A 84 1.05 14.64 1.93
CA LEU A 84 2.29 15.19 1.37
C LEU A 84 2.50 16.67 1.73
N ASP A 85 1.44 17.39 2.08
CA ASP A 85 1.53 18.80 2.47
C ASP A 85 2.20 18.96 3.85
N PHE A 86 1.77 18.19 4.85
CA PHE A 86 2.25 18.35 6.23
C PHE A 86 3.22 17.27 6.72
N ASP A 87 3.27 16.10 6.08
CA ASP A 87 4.07 14.97 6.58
C ASP A 87 5.46 14.94 5.94
N LEU A 88 6.47 15.40 6.70
CA LEU A 88 7.86 15.42 6.26
C LEU A 88 8.40 14.04 5.88
N LEU A 89 7.91 12.95 6.49
CA LEU A 89 8.33 11.59 6.15
C LEU A 89 7.86 11.22 4.73
N PHE A 90 6.63 11.61 4.38
CA PHE A 90 6.06 11.34 3.06
C PHE A 90 6.77 12.16 2.00
N ARG A 91 7.01 13.45 2.26
CA ARG A 91 7.79 14.33 1.38
C ARG A 91 9.18 13.77 1.14
N TRP A 92 9.87 13.39 2.21
CA TRP A 92 11.18 12.75 2.15
C TRP A 92 11.15 11.48 1.29
N PHE A 93 10.18 10.59 1.50
CA PHE A 93 10.10 9.33 0.75
C PHE A 93 9.89 9.58 -0.75
N VAL A 94 8.95 10.46 -1.09
CA VAL A 94 8.64 10.83 -2.48
C VAL A 94 9.75 11.66 -3.12
N GLY A 95 10.62 12.31 -2.33
CA GLY A 95 11.68 13.18 -2.80
C GLY A 95 11.19 14.57 -3.19
N LEU A 96 10.20 15.08 -2.46
CA LEU A 96 9.79 16.48 -2.44
C LEU A 96 10.63 17.22 -1.39
N GLY A 97 11.09 18.43 -1.73
CA GLY A 97 11.69 19.36 -0.77
C GLY A 97 10.68 19.81 0.28
N VAL A 98 11.13 20.48 1.33
CA VAL A 98 10.22 20.98 2.39
C VAL A 98 9.26 22.03 1.84
N ASP A 99 9.77 22.94 1.01
CA ASP A 99 9.01 24.08 0.47
C ASP A 99 8.40 23.84 -0.92
N ASP A 100 8.63 22.66 -1.52
CA ASP A 100 8.08 22.32 -2.84
C ASP A 100 6.54 22.36 -2.82
N ALA A 101 5.90 22.92 -3.85
CA ALA A 101 4.44 22.84 -3.93
C ALA A 101 3.97 21.37 -4.10
N VAL A 102 2.99 20.96 -3.32
CA VAL A 102 2.33 19.65 -3.52
C VAL A 102 1.49 19.69 -4.80
N TRP A 103 1.38 18.55 -5.46
CA TRP A 103 0.58 18.44 -6.68
C TRP A 103 -0.92 18.47 -6.37
N ASP A 104 -1.71 18.93 -7.34
CA ASP A 104 -3.15 18.73 -7.27
C ASP A 104 -3.52 17.27 -7.53
N HIS A 105 -4.49 16.76 -6.77
CA HIS A 105 -4.98 15.39 -6.85
C HIS A 105 -5.42 15.01 -8.28
N SER A 106 -6.09 15.90 -9.04
CA SER A 106 -6.55 15.59 -10.39
C SER A 106 -5.40 15.45 -11.39
N THR A 107 -4.31 16.19 -11.16
CA THR A 107 -3.08 16.06 -11.94
C THR A 107 -2.41 14.73 -11.63
N PHE A 108 -2.39 14.34 -10.35
CA PHE A 108 -1.88 13.04 -9.92
C PHE A 108 -2.66 11.88 -10.57
N SER A 109 -4.00 11.90 -10.52
CA SER A 109 -4.84 10.84 -11.12
C SER A 109 -4.55 10.65 -12.60
N LYS A 110 -4.51 11.74 -13.38
CA LYS A 110 -4.26 11.68 -14.83
C LYS A 110 -2.89 11.12 -15.18
N ASN A 111 -1.86 11.51 -14.41
CA ASN A 111 -0.50 11.00 -14.63
C ASN A 111 -0.40 9.53 -14.23
N ARG A 112 -1.10 9.12 -13.16
CA ARG A 112 -1.16 7.73 -12.72
C ARG A 112 -1.79 6.86 -13.79
N ASP A 113 -2.92 7.27 -14.34
CA ASP A 113 -3.64 6.49 -15.36
C ASP A 113 -2.77 6.32 -16.62
N ARG A 114 -2.11 7.39 -17.08
CA ARG A 114 -1.12 7.32 -18.18
C ARG A 114 0.06 6.38 -17.87
N LEU A 115 0.56 6.39 -16.64
CA LEU A 115 1.67 5.52 -16.23
C LEU A 115 1.26 4.05 -16.20
N LEU A 116 0.02 3.75 -15.79
CA LEU A 116 -0.53 2.40 -15.79
C LEU A 116 -0.80 1.89 -17.21
N GLU A 117 -1.30 2.75 -18.11
CA GLU A 117 -1.46 2.43 -19.53
C GLU A 117 -0.13 2.09 -20.22
N GLY A 118 0.97 2.72 -19.79
CA GLY A 118 2.31 2.49 -20.35
C GLY A 118 3.04 1.23 -19.84
N GLU A 119 2.39 0.35 -19.08
CA GLU A 119 2.97 -0.85 -18.45
C GLU A 119 4.20 -0.60 -17.55
N ILE A 120 4.52 0.65 -17.26
CA ILE A 120 5.67 1.07 -16.46
C ILE A 120 5.56 0.51 -15.04
N ALA A 121 4.37 0.56 -14.45
CA ALA A 121 4.14 0.04 -13.10
C ALA A 121 4.48 -1.45 -13.01
N THR A 122 4.13 -2.22 -14.04
CA THR A 122 4.47 -3.65 -14.13
C THR A 122 5.97 -3.83 -14.21
N LYS A 123 6.64 -3.14 -15.14
CA LYS A 123 8.12 -3.20 -15.27
C LYS A 123 8.83 -2.81 -13.97
N PHE A 124 8.37 -1.76 -13.31
CA PHE A 124 8.90 -1.29 -12.04
C PHE A 124 8.78 -2.37 -10.96
N LEU A 125 7.60 -2.96 -10.82
CA LEU A 125 7.36 -4.01 -9.83
C LEU A 125 8.19 -5.26 -10.16
N THR A 126 8.29 -5.66 -11.42
CA THR A 126 9.14 -6.76 -11.87
C THR A 126 10.61 -6.50 -11.52
N ALA A 127 11.13 -5.31 -11.82
CA ALA A 127 12.50 -4.92 -11.47
C ALA A 127 12.72 -4.96 -9.95
N LEU A 128 11.77 -4.45 -9.17
CA LEU A 128 11.83 -4.46 -7.71
C LEU A 128 11.85 -5.88 -7.13
N LEU A 129 10.99 -6.78 -7.63
CA LEU A 129 10.88 -8.17 -7.17
C LEU A 129 12.08 -9.02 -7.61
N ALA A 130 12.73 -8.68 -8.73
CA ALA A 130 13.92 -9.38 -9.22
C ALA A 130 15.17 -9.14 -8.35
N ARG A 131 15.17 -8.11 -7.50
CA ARG A 131 16.33 -7.75 -6.68
C ARG A 131 16.67 -8.86 -5.67
N PRO A 132 17.94 -9.22 -5.46
CA PRO A 132 18.33 -10.32 -4.57
C PRO A 132 17.75 -10.19 -3.14
N ASP A 133 17.79 -8.97 -2.59
CA ASP A 133 17.28 -8.64 -1.26
C ASP A 133 15.78 -8.98 -1.10
N VAL A 134 15.00 -8.75 -2.16
CA VAL A 134 13.55 -8.95 -2.20
C VAL A 134 13.22 -10.38 -2.62
N LYS A 135 13.91 -10.91 -3.64
CA LYS A 135 13.72 -12.25 -4.18
C LYS A 135 13.86 -13.34 -3.10
N ARG A 136 14.76 -13.14 -2.12
CA ARG A 136 14.91 -14.05 -0.97
C ARG A 136 13.68 -14.09 -0.06
N LEU A 137 12.84 -13.06 -0.06
CA LEU A 137 11.62 -12.97 0.72
C LEU A 137 10.41 -13.56 -0.01
N LEU A 138 10.53 -13.84 -1.31
CA LEU A 138 9.48 -14.42 -2.12
C LEU A 138 9.55 -15.94 -2.03
N SER A 139 8.43 -16.57 -1.67
CA SER A 139 8.26 -18.01 -1.77
C SER A 139 7.27 -18.32 -2.89
N SER A 140 7.67 -19.20 -3.81
CA SER A 140 6.77 -19.75 -4.83
C SER A 140 6.00 -20.96 -4.33
N GLU A 141 6.36 -21.52 -3.16
CA GLU A 141 5.81 -22.78 -2.67
C GLU A 141 4.54 -22.59 -1.84
N HIS A 142 4.45 -21.49 -1.08
CA HIS A 142 3.38 -21.29 -0.12
C HIS A 142 2.80 -19.88 -0.25
N PHE A 143 1.57 -19.80 -0.76
CA PHE A 143 0.78 -18.57 -0.80
C PHE A 143 -0.17 -18.54 0.40
N SER A 144 0.03 -17.60 1.32
CA SER A 144 -0.84 -17.39 2.47
C SER A 144 -1.61 -16.09 2.30
N VAL A 145 -2.94 -16.16 2.30
CA VAL A 145 -3.83 -15.00 2.26
C VAL A 145 -4.31 -14.72 3.67
N ASP A 146 -3.90 -13.60 4.26
CA ASP A 146 -4.50 -13.09 5.48
C ASP A 146 -5.70 -12.21 5.11
N GLY A 147 -6.89 -12.79 5.21
CA GLY A 147 -8.15 -12.12 4.89
C GLY A 147 -9.08 -12.22 6.08
N THR A 148 -9.58 -11.08 6.56
CA THR A 148 -10.67 -11.05 7.54
C THR A 148 -11.99 -10.93 6.78
N LEU A 149 -12.89 -11.90 6.95
CA LEU A 149 -14.25 -11.80 6.43
C LEU A 149 -14.99 -10.73 7.25
N ILE A 150 -15.36 -9.64 6.59
CA ILE A 150 -16.20 -8.59 7.19
C ILE A 150 -17.65 -8.89 6.79
N GLU A 151 -18.54 -9.02 7.77
CA GLU A 151 -19.98 -9.07 7.49
C GLU A 151 -20.41 -7.77 6.80
N ALA A 152 -20.86 -7.89 5.56
CA ALA A 152 -21.45 -6.77 4.86
C ALA A 152 -22.77 -6.41 5.55
N TRP A 153 -22.93 -5.14 5.95
CA TRP A 153 -24.22 -4.55 6.30
C TRP A 153 -25.05 -4.27 5.03
N ALA A 154 -25.13 -5.28 4.16
CA ALA A 154 -25.94 -5.25 2.96
C ALA A 154 -27.30 -5.83 3.30
N SER A 155 -28.36 -5.03 3.15
CA SER A 155 -29.72 -5.57 3.22
C SER A 155 -29.91 -6.52 2.04
N ILE A 156 -30.41 -7.73 2.28
CA ILE A 156 -30.77 -8.67 1.21
C ILE A 156 -31.77 -8.01 0.21
N LYS A 157 -32.52 -7.00 0.67
CA LYS A 157 -33.45 -6.20 -0.14
C LYS A 157 -32.78 -5.26 -1.14
N SER A 158 -31.47 -4.99 -1.05
CA SER A 158 -30.76 -4.09 -1.98
C SER A 158 -30.09 -4.81 -3.16
N PHE A 159 -30.21 -6.14 -3.25
CA PHE A 159 -29.72 -6.87 -4.41
C PHE A 159 -30.65 -6.64 -5.61
N ARG A 160 -30.23 -5.80 -6.55
CA ARG A 160 -30.81 -5.73 -7.90
C ARG A 160 -30.07 -6.68 -8.84
N ARG A 161 -30.81 -7.41 -9.66
CA ARG A 161 -30.22 -8.18 -10.76
C ARG A 161 -29.66 -7.20 -11.80
N LYS A 162 -28.44 -7.44 -12.27
CA LYS A 162 -27.79 -6.57 -13.26
C LYS A 162 -28.35 -6.75 -14.68
N ASP A 163 -29.07 -7.84 -14.91
CA ASP A 163 -29.61 -8.19 -16.22
C ASP A 163 -31.14 -8.06 -16.21
N GLY A 164 -31.63 -6.89 -16.62
CA GLY A 164 -32.90 -6.72 -17.36
C GLY A 164 -34.22 -6.56 -16.59
N ASP A 165 -34.82 -5.37 -16.80
CA ASP A 165 -36.23 -4.95 -16.70
C ASP A 165 -36.94 -4.95 -15.32
N ASP A 166 -36.87 -3.81 -14.62
CA ASP A 166 -37.84 -3.42 -13.60
C ASP A 166 -38.96 -2.61 -14.28
N GLN A 167 -39.89 -3.28 -14.97
CA GLN A 167 -41.24 -2.74 -15.16
C GLN A 167 -42.16 -3.40 -14.14
N ASP A 168 -42.05 -2.97 -12.88
CA ASP A 168 -43.12 -3.18 -11.91
C ASP A 168 -43.67 -1.80 -11.52
N SER A 169 -44.94 -1.64 -11.87
CA SER A 169 -45.77 -0.46 -11.72
C SER A 169 -45.85 0.07 -10.28
N ASP A 170 -46.02 1.39 -10.18
CA ASP A 170 -46.32 2.12 -8.95
C ASP A 170 -47.36 1.41 -8.06
N GLY A 171 -46.93 1.00 -6.87
CA GLY A 171 -47.78 0.50 -5.78
C GLY A 171 -47.21 0.94 -4.43
N PRO A 172 -48.05 1.29 -3.43
CA PRO A 172 -47.65 2.19 -2.37
C PRO A 172 -46.83 1.51 -1.28
N GLY A 173 -45.72 2.16 -0.89
CA GLY A 173 -45.17 2.06 0.45
C GLY A 173 -43.90 1.22 0.60
N ARG A 174 -42.96 1.79 1.36
CA ARG A 174 -41.83 1.09 1.98
C ARG A 174 -42.36 -0.12 2.76
N ASN A 175 -42.29 -1.31 2.17
CA ASN A 175 -42.37 -2.67 2.76
C ASN A 175 -43.21 -3.65 1.90
N ALA A 176 -42.90 -3.79 0.61
CA ALA A 176 -43.32 -4.99 -0.12
C ALA A 176 -42.49 -6.19 0.36
N GLU A 177 -43.16 -7.27 0.79
CA GLU A 177 -42.51 -8.52 1.18
C GLU A 177 -42.08 -9.31 -0.06
N PRO A 178 -40.79 -9.65 -0.24
CA PRO A 178 -40.41 -10.56 -1.31
C PRO A 178 -40.78 -11.99 -0.91
N ALA A 179 -41.46 -12.70 -1.82
CA ALA A 179 -41.83 -14.11 -1.64
C ALA A 179 -40.59 -14.97 -1.39
N SER A 180 -40.38 -15.38 -0.13
CA SER A 180 -39.31 -16.29 0.25
C SER A 180 -39.66 -17.71 -0.20
N THR A 181 -39.17 -18.09 -1.39
CA THR A 181 -39.10 -19.52 -1.73
C THR A 181 -37.93 -20.11 -0.97
N THR A 182 -38.23 -20.89 0.07
CA THR A 182 -37.26 -21.71 0.80
C THR A 182 -36.53 -22.63 -0.17
N ARG A 183 -35.31 -22.25 -0.57
CA ARG A 183 -34.33 -23.18 -1.14
C ARG A 183 -33.23 -23.36 -0.11
N SER A 184 -33.22 -24.51 0.55
CA SER A 184 -32.13 -24.97 1.41
C SER A 184 -30.81 -24.94 0.63
N ALA A 185 -29.94 -23.99 0.94
CA ALA A 185 -28.57 -23.99 0.46
C ALA A 185 -27.75 -24.92 1.35
N ALA A 186 -27.44 -26.11 0.84
CA ALA A 186 -26.46 -27.00 1.44
C ALA A 186 -25.12 -26.26 1.56
N THR A 187 -24.68 -26.04 2.81
CA THR A 187 -23.36 -25.48 3.09
C THR A 187 -22.31 -26.57 2.84
N THR A 188 -21.63 -26.52 1.69
CA THR A 188 -20.38 -27.28 1.51
C THR A 188 -19.33 -26.65 2.42
N ARG A 189 -19.16 -27.24 3.61
CA ARG A 189 -18.07 -26.96 4.54
C ARG A 189 -16.74 -27.32 3.87
N ILE A 190 -16.00 -26.33 3.38
CA ILE A 190 -14.57 -26.52 3.07
C ILE A 190 -13.87 -26.70 4.42
N ARG A 191 -13.47 -27.93 4.70
CA ARG A 191 -12.80 -28.33 5.95
C ARG A 191 -11.34 -27.89 5.85
N ALA A 192 -10.99 -26.74 6.43
CA ALA A 192 -9.59 -26.38 6.65
C ALA A 192 -8.95 -27.43 7.58
N ARG A 193 -7.90 -28.12 7.10
CA ARG A 193 -7.08 -28.99 7.96
C ARG A 193 -6.22 -28.11 8.88
N PRO A 194 -6.16 -28.36 10.20
CA PRO A 194 -5.26 -27.62 11.06
C PRO A 194 -3.81 -27.97 10.72
N ILE A 195 -2.95 -26.95 10.64
CA ILE A 195 -1.50 -27.11 10.53
C ILE A 195 -0.98 -27.69 11.87
N PRO A 196 -0.22 -28.80 11.87
CA PRO A 196 0.36 -29.32 13.11
C PRO A 196 1.42 -28.36 13.63
N LYS A 197 1.29 -27.93 14.89
CA LYS A 197 2.35 -27.20 15.60
C LYS A 197 3.57 -28.10 15.72
N ARG A 198 4.68 -27.71 15.08
CA ARG A 198 5.99 -28.32 15.37
C ARG A 198 6.43 -27.85 16.76
N ASP A 199 6.46 -28.77 17.72
CA ASP A 199 7.08 -28.57 19.02
C ASP A 199 8.58 -28.32 18.84
N CYS A 200 9.00 -27.07 19.02
CA CYS A 200 10.40 -26.74 19.24
C CYS A 200 10.77 -27.05 20.70
N THR A 201 10.84 -28.33 21.06
CA THR A 201 11.52 -28.75 22.30
C THR A 201 13.00 -29.02 21.99
N ARG A 202 13.82 -28.02 22.28
CA ARG A 202 15.28 -28.18 22.33
C ARG A 202 15.62 -29.07 23.53
N LYS A 203 15.87 -30.37 23.30
CA LYS A 203 16.45 -31.26 24.31
C LYS A 203 17.85 -30.74 24.68
N ALA A 204 17.96 -30.11 25.84
CA ALA A 204 19.23 -29.92 26.52
C ALA A 204 19.53 -31.19 27.33
N THR A 205 20.33 -32.09 26.77
CA THR A 205 20.95 -33.18 27.53
C THR A 205 22.23 -32.67 28.16
N ALA A 206 22.19 -32.42 29.46
CA ALA A 206 23.37 -32.18 30.29
C ALA A 206 24.04 -33.52 30.61
N SER A 207 25.28 -33.70 30.17
CA SER A 207 26.19 -34.74 30.65
C SER A 207 27.29 -34.07 31.50
N ARG A 208 27.24 -34.29 32.81
CA ARG A 208 28.39 -34.10 33.72
C ARG A 208 29.28 -35.35 33.66
N PRO A 209 30.60 -35.19 33.82
CA PRO A 209 31.35 -36.03 34.74
C PRO A 209 32.14 -35.13 35.73
N SER A 210 31.91 -35.28 37.03
CA SER A 210 32.62 -36.17 37.95
C SER A 210 34.13 -35.85 38.05
N SER A 211 34.48 -35.09 39.08
CA SER A 211 35.81 -34.93 39.63
C SER A 211 36.28 -36.20 40.34
N ALA A 212 37.51 -36.67 40.07
CA ALA A 212 38.37 -37.35 41.04
C ALA A 212 39.80 -37.53 40.52
N THR A 213 40.75 -37.05 41.33
CA THR A 213 42.22 -37.25 41.34
C THR A 213 43.06 -36.41 40.40
#